data_AF-A0A820QV47-F1
#
_entry.id   AF-A0A820QV47-F1
#
_cell.length_a   1.000
_cell.length_b   1.000
_cell.length_c   1.000
_cell.angle_alpha   90.00
_cell.angle_beta   90.00
_cell.angle_gamma   90.00
#
_symmetry.space_group_name_H-M   'P 1'
#
loop_
_entity.id
_entity.type
_entity.pdbx_description
1 polymer ?
#
loop_
_entity_poly.entity_id
_entity_poly.type
_entity_poly.pdbx_seq_one_letter_code
_entity_poly.pdbx_strand_id
1 'polypeptide(L)'
;NNNSTEQLPPSYAFKRALQLLSSGLFLPGSNGLYDPINDTYTNLSRPKPIMTLEEQDRLCYTSQTLLRALAIHPKYVLGTENGPDIFAGPCELNGVMFVANEPIIFKDQSNGHAIDDTQQQAMFAEVNS
;
A
#
# COMPACT_ATOMS: atom_id res chain seq x y z
N ASN A 1 -2.88 14.11 -13.11
CA ASN A 1 -4.34 14.23 -12.99
C ASN A 1 -4.68 15.30 -11.95
N ASN A 2 -5.05 16.46 -12.43
CA ASN A 2 -5.53 17.63 -11.71
C ASN A 2 -6.71 18.20 -12.49
N ASN A 3 -7.56 18.96 -11.82
CA ASN A 3 -8.73 19.61 -12.42
C ASN A 3 -8.35 20.81 -13.31
N SER A 4 -7.14 21.33 -13.16
CA SER A 4 -6.53 22.28 -14.09
C SER A 4 -5.82 21.52 -15.22
N THR A 5 -5.84 22.07 -16.43
CA THR A 5 -5.10 21.52 -17.59
C THR A 5 -3.61 21.85 -17.53
N GLU A 6 -3.17 22.58 -16.50
CA GLU A 6 -1.80 23.02 -16.33
C GLU A 6 -0.97 21.97 -15.59
N GLN A 7 0.32 21.88 -15.90
CA GLN A 7 1.23 20.97 -15.23
C GLN A 7 1.45 21.43 -13.77
N LEU A 8 1.38 20.49 -12.84
CA LEU A 8 1.68 20.78 -11.43
C LEU A 8 3.18 21.14 -11.28
N PRO A 9 3.53 22.14 -10.46
CA PRO A 9 4.91 22.39 -10.09
C PRO A 9 5.54 21.13 -9.44
N PRO A 10 6.85 20.89 -9.63
CA PRO A 10 7.50 19.65 -9.16
C PRO A 10 7.34 19.38 -7.66
N SER A 11 7.37 20.43 -6.83
CA SER A 11 7.17 20.32 -5.37
C SER A 11 5.76 19.81 -5.02
N TYR A 12 4.74 20.29 -5.72
CA TYR A 12 3.36 19.85 -5.54
C TYR A 12 3.12 18.45 -6.11
N ALA A 13 3.72 18.14 -7.27
CA ALA A 13 3.63 16.82 -7.88
C ALA A 13 4.24 15.74 -6.97
N PHE A 14 5.41 16.00 -6.39
CA PHE A 14 6.08 15.08 -5.46
C PHE A 14 5.25 14.82 -4.20
N LYS A 15 4.76 15.89 -3.56
CA LYS A 15 3.88 15.77 -2.39
C LYS A 15 2.61 14.98 -2.74
N ARG A 16 2.01 15.25 -3.91
CA ARG A 16 0.80 14.57 -4.36
C ARG A 16 1.04 13.09 -4.63
N ALA A 17 2.18 12.72 -5.21
CA ALA A 17 2.55 11.32 -5.41
C ALA A 17 2.63 10.59 -4.06
N LEU A 18 3.33 11.17 -3.08
CA LEU A 18 3.40 10.60 -1.73
C LEU A 18 2.03 10.52 -1.05
N GLN A 19 1.17 11.53 -1.23
CA GLN A 19 -0.20 11.50 -0.72
C GLN A 19 -1.00 10.35 -1.29
N LEU A 20 -0.96 10.14 -2.61
CA LEU A 20 -1.67 9.03 -3.27
C LEU A 20 -1.16 7.66 -2.81
N LEU A 21 0.16 7.51 -2.66
CA LEU A 21 0.74 6.27 -2.13
C LEU A 21 0.32 6.04 -0.67
N SER A 22 0.35 7.10 0.16
CA SER A 22 -0.01 7.03 1.57
C SER A 22 -1.50 6.73 1.81
N SER A 23 -2.38 7.09 0.87
CA SER A 23 -3.80 6.78 0.91
C SER A 23 -4.14 5.35 0.47
N GLY A 24 -3.12 4.53 0.19
CA GLY A 24 -3.32 3.13 -0.17
C GLY A 24 -3.69 2.91 -1.63
N LEU A 25 -3.15 3.71 -2.56
CA LEU A 25 -3.37 3.52 -4.01
C LEU A 25 -3.10 2.07 -4.47
N PHE A 26 -2.17 1.38 -3.82
CA PHE A 26 -1.82 -0.01 -4.13
C PHE A 26 -2.38 -1.05 -3.16
N LEU A 27 -3.14 -0.65 -2.14
CA LEU A 27 -3.74 -1.60 -1.19
C LEU A 27 -4.91 -2.37 -1.82
N PRO A 28 -5.22 -3.59 -1.32
CA PRO A 28 -6.38 -4.34 -1.76
C PRO A 28 -7.67 -3.52 -1.55
N GLY A 29 -8.49 -3.41 -2.60
CA GLY A 29 -9.70 -2.56 -2.61
C GLY A 29 -9.52 -1.21 -3.31
N SER A 30 -8.30 -0.81 -3.65
CA SER A 30 -8.03 0.35 -4.51
C SER A 30 -8.12 -0.01 -6.00
N ASN A 31 -8.51 0.97 -6.83
CA ASN A 31 -8.53 0.85 -8.29
C ASN A 31 -7.13 0.83 -8.91
N GLY A 32 -6.08 1.19 -8.15
CA GLY A 32 -4.69 1.16 -8.62
C GLY A 32 -4.40 2.14 -9.75
N LEU A 33 -3.32 1.87 -10.50
CA LEU A 33 -2.94 2.60 -11.71
C LEU A 33 -3.23 1.74 -12.93
N TYR A 34 -4.12 2.21 -13.81
CA TYR A 34 -4.35 1.57 -15.09
C TYR A 34 -3.18 1.79 -16.05
N ASP A 35 -2.72 0.73 -16.70
CA ASP A 35 -1.72 0.80 -17.76
C ASP A 35 -2.41 1.18 -19.08
N PRO A 36 -2.16 2.37 -19.64
CA PRO A 36 -2.83 2.84 -20.86
C PRO A 36 -2.39 2.12 -22.14
N ILE A 37 -1.34 1.29 -22.09
CA ILE A 37 -0.79 0.59 -23.27
C ILE A 37 -1.30 -0.85 -23.34
N ASN A 38 -1.58 -1.49 -22.20
CA ASN A 38 -2.16 -2.82 -22.16
C ASN A 38 -3.68 -2.75 -22.23
N ASP A 39 -4.17 -2.62 -23.46
CA ASP A 39 -5.56 -2.43 -23.86
C ASP A 39 -6.44 -3.68 -23.68
N THR A 40 -6.35 -4.36 -22.54
CA THR A 40 -7.35 -5.37 -22.17
C THR A 40 -8.54 -4.67 -21.52
N TYR A 41 -9.29 -3.92 -22.32
CA TYR A 41 -10.59 -3.33 -21.98
C TYR A 41 -11.69 -4.36 -21.65
N THR A 42 -11.33 -5.62 -21.40
CA THR A 42 -12.25 -6.68 -21.06
C THR A 42 -11.86 -7.26 -19.71
N ASN A 43 -12.73 -6.98 -18.73
CA ASN A 43 -12.72 -7.43 -17.34
C ASN A 43 -11.83 -6.59 -16.43
N LEU A 44 -12.46 -5.68 -15.67
CA LEU A 44 -12.63 -5.74 -14.20
C LEU A 44 -11.50 -6.33 -13.33
N SER A 45 -10.28 -6.47 -13.83
CA SER A 45 -9.12 -6.98 -13.12
C SER A 45 -8.18 -5.81 -12.97
N ARG A 46 -8.32 -5.15 -11.82
CA ARG A 46 -7.29 -4.31 -11.20
C ARG A 46 -5.91 -4.76 -11.69
N PRO A 47 -5.09 -3.89 -12.30
CA PRO A 47 -3.72 -4.26 -12.63
C PRO A 47 -3.07 -4.72 -11.34
N LYS A 48 -2.82 -6.02 -11.24
CA LYS A 48 -2.20 -6.58 -10.05
C LYS A 48 -0.81 -5.95 -10.02
N PRO A 49 -0.46 -5.18 -8.98
CA PRO A 49 0.93 -4.85 -8.76
C PRO A 49 1.74 -6.16 -8.85
N ILE A 50 2.95 -6.13 -9.40
CA ILE A 50 3.90 -7.26 -9.39
C ILE A 50 4.40 -7.53 -7.95
N MET A 51 3.65 -7.09 -6.95
CA MET A 51 4.02 -6.85 -5.57
C MET A 51 3.06 -7.62 -4.66
N THR A 52 3.61 -8.30 -3.66
CA THR A 52 2.87 -9.05 -2.64
C THR A 52 2.05 -8.13 -1.74
N LEU A 53 1.12 -8.68 -0.95
CA LEU A 53 0.32 -7.89 0.00
C LEU A 53 1.20 -7.23 1.08
N GLU A 54 2.26 -7.93 1.52
CA GLU A 54 3.20 -7.39 2.49
C GLU A 54 3.98 -6.20 1.90
N GLU A 55 4.47 -6.31 0.67
CA GLU A 55 5.17 -5.21 0.01
C GLU A 55 4.24 -4.03 -0.29
N GLN A 56 2.96 -4.27 -0.59
CA GLN A 56 1.95 -3.22 -0.77
C GLN A 56 1.71 -2.44 0.53
N ASP A 57 1.59 -3.14 1.67
CA ASP A 57 1.51 -2.50 2.99
C ASP A 57 2.81 -1.75 3.31
N ARG A 58 3.96 -2.38 3.00
CA ARG A 58 5.29 -1.78 3.18
C ARG A 58 5.42 -0.45 2.47
N LEU A 59 4.98 -0.38 1.22
CA LEU A 59 4.95 0.83 0.44
C LEU A 59 4.01 1.88 1.05
N CYS A 60 2.84 1.46 1.54
CA CYS A 60 1.84 2.34 2.13
C CYS A 60 2.34 3.02 3.42
N TYR A 61 2.77 2.24 4.42
CA TYR A 61 3.21 2.81 5.71
C TYR A 61 4.51 3.62 5.56
N THR A 62 5.42 3.20 4.66
CA THR A 62 6.63 3.96 4.34
C THR A 62 6.27 5.31 3.74
N SER A 63 5.33 5.33 2.80
CA SER A 63 4.85 6.58 2.18
C SER A 63 4.14 7.49 3.19
N GLN A 64 3.35 6.94 4.11
CA GLN A 64 2.73 7.71 5.20
C GLN A 64 3.77 8.33 6.15
N THR A 65 4.85 7.59 6.45
CA THR A 65 5.96 8.07 7.27
C THR A 65 6.72 9.17 6.55
N LEU A 66 7.09 8.97 5.29
CA LEU A 66 7.76 9.98 4.47
C LEU A 66 6.92 11.24 4.25
N LEU A 67 5.59 11.11 4.08
CA LEU A 67 4.71 12.26 3.93
C LEU A 67 4.70 13.15 5.19
N ARG A 68 4.71 12.54 6.39
CA ARG A 68 4.82 13.27 7.65
C ARG A 68 6.21 13.91 7.79
N ALA A 69 7.28 13.18 7.45
CA ALA A 69 8.64 13.72 7.46
C ALA A 69 8.82 14.89 6.49
N LEU A 70 8.19 14.82 5.30
CA LEU A 70 8.21 15.88 4.29
C LEU A 70 7.59 17.19 4.79
N ALA A 71 6.56 17.09 5.64
CA ALA A 71 5.91 18.26 6.24
C ALA A 71 6.78 18.96 7.29
N ILE A 72 7.65 18.22 7.98
CA ILE A 72 8.51 18.72 9.06
C ILE A 72 9.86 19.21 8.52
N HIS A 73 10.48 18.43 7.62
CA HIS A 73 11.83 18.69 7.13
C HIS A 73 11.99 18.23 5.67
N PRO A 74 11.52 19.04 4.69
CA PRO A 74 11.43 18.61 3.29
C PRO A 74 12.78 18.31 2.63
N LYS A 75 13.84 19.01 3.05
CA LYS A 75 15.20 18.83 2.54
C LYS A 75 15.87 17.53 2.99
N TYR A 76 15.41 16.96 4.11
CA TYR A 76 15.87 15.66 4.59
C TYR A 76 15.29 14.55 3.71
N VAL A 77 13.99 14.64 3.39
CA VAL A 77 13.32 13.67 2.51
C VAL A 77 13.90 13.68 1.09
N LEU A 78 14.38 14.83 0.62
CA LEU A 78 15.07 14.94 -0.67
C LEU A 78 16.54 14.47 -0.64
N GLY A 79 17.07 14.10 0.53
CA GLY A 79 18.45 13.66 0.69
C GLY A 79 19.49 14.77 0.58
N THR A 80 19.09 16.04 0.67
CA THR A 80 20.03 17.19 0.60
C THR A 80 20.64 17.53 1.95
N GLU A 81 19.96 17.19 3.04
CA GLU A 81 20.41 17.43 4.41
C GLU A 81 20.42 16.10 5.17
N ASN A 82 21.49 15.87 5.94
CA ASN A 82 21.61 14.67 6.76
C ASN A 82 20.68 14.77 7.97
N GLY A 83 20.14 13.63 8.42
CA GLY A 83 19.28 13.56 9.59
C GLY A 83 19.31 12.16 10.22
N PRO A 84 18.61 11.99 11.36
CA PRO A 84 18.52 10.69 12.01
C PRO A 84 17.80 9.67 11.12
N ASP A 85 18.00 8.39 11.36
CA ASP A 85 17.22 7.35 10.70
C ASP A 85 15.80 7.35 11.27
N ILE A 86 14.83 7.80 10.46
CA ILE A 86 13.41 7.90 10.86
C ILE A 86 12.73 6.54 11.00
N PHE A 87 13.33 5.45 10.51
CA PHE A 87 12.74 4.10 10.56
C PHE A 87 13.30 3.24 11.70
N ALA A 88 14.45 3.62 12.28
CA ALA A 88 15.08 2.85 13.35
C ALA A 88 14.33 2.91 14.69
N GLY A 89 13.55 3.97 14.92
CA GLY A 89 12.80 4.16 16.17
C GLY A 89 12.37 5.62 16.36
N PRO A 90 11.92 5.98 17.58
CA PRO A 90 11.60 7.37 17.90
C PRO A 90 12.83 8.27 17.72
N CYS A 91 12.70 9.32 16.91
CA CYS A 91 13.77 10.26 16.64
C CYS A 91 13.27 11.70 16.73
N GLU A 92 14.16 12.65 16.96
CA GLU A 92 13.83 14.09 16.86
C GLU A 92 14.13 14.58 15.44
N LEU A 93 13.10 15.02 14.73
CA LEU A 93 13.21 15.58 13.39
C LEU A 93 12.87 17.08 13.46
N ASN A 94 13.86 17.95 13.23
CA ASN A 94 13.68 19.41 13.23
C ASN A 94 13.00 19.97 14.51
N GLY A 95 13.33 19.44 15.69
CA GLY A 95 12.71 19.84 16.96
C GLY A 95 11.36 19.18 17.26
N VAL A 96 10.90 18.25 16.41
CA VAL A 96 9.65 17.52 16.59
C VAL A 96 9.95 16.04 16.84
N MET A 97 9.41 15.48 17.91
CA MET A 97 9.45 14.04 18.15
C MET A 97 8.68 13.32 17.04
N PHE A 98 9.39 12.45 16.32
CA PHE A 98 8.90 11.73 15.16
C PHE A 98 8.92 10.22 15.44
N VAL A 99 7.83 9.55 15.09
CA VAL A 99 7.66 8.10 15.24
C VAL A 99 7.12 7.54 13.93
N ALA A 100 7.85 6.59 13.35
CA ALA A 100 7.44 5.89 12.13
C ALA A 100 6.16 5.07 12.33
N ASN A 101 5.45 4.81 11.23
CA ASN A 101 4.33 3.88 11.24
C ASN A 101 4.85 2.45 11.22
N GLU A 102 4.19 1.58 11.97
CA GLU A 102 4.51 0.16 12.03
C GLU A 102 3.84 -0.61 10.87
N PRO A 103 4.45 -1.71 10.40
CA PRO A 103 3.83 -2.59 9.43
C PRO A 103 2.63 -3.32 10.03
N ILE A 104 1.62 -3.57 9.21
CA ILE A 104 0.49 -4.40 9.62
C ILE A 104 0.86 -5.86 9.36
N ILE A 105 0.91 -6.66 10.43
CA ILE A 105 1.15 -8.10 10.31
C ILE A 105 -0.13 -8.75 9.78
N PHE A 106 -0.11 -9.17 8.52
CA PHE A 106 -1.14 -10.04 7.98
C PHE A 106 -0.98 -11.43 8.60
N LYS A 107 -1.88 -11.77 9.54
CA LYS A 107 -2.06 -13.17 9.94
C LYS A 107 -2.77 -13.88 8.80
N ASP A 108 -2.12 -14.88 8.19
CA ASP A 108 -2.83 -15.83 7.33
C ASP A 108 -3.99 -16.41 8.14
N GLN A 109 -5.22 -16.04 7.76
CA GLN A 109 -6.39 -16.78 8.21
C GLN A 109 -6.50 -18.06 7.38
N SER A 110 -5.55 -18.96 7.55
CA SER A 110 -5.68 -20.38 7.17
C SER A 110 -6.05 -21.22 8.40
N ASN A 111 -7.05 -20.75 9.17
CA ASN A 111 -7.91 -21.65 9.95
C ASN A 111 -9.27 -21.81 9.24
N GLY A 112 -9.26 -21.77 7.91
CA GLY A 112 -10.32 -22.35 7.10
C GLY A 112 -10.24 -23.85 7.27
N HIS A 113 -11.17 -24.39 8.05
CA HIS A 113 -11.52 -25.79 8.16
C HIS A 113 -11.29 -26.50 6.82
N ALA A 114 -10.23 -27.31 6.73
CA ALA A 114 -10.11 -28.28 5.66
C ALA A 114 -11.29 -29.23 5.85
N ILE A 115 -12.37 -29.00 5.09
CA ILE A 115 -13.37 -30.01 4.84
C ILE A 115 -12.61 -31.16 4.17
N ASP A 116 -12.34 -32.17 4.97
CA ASP A 116 -11.83 -33.46 4.58
C ASP A 116 -12.74 -33.99 3.44
N ASP A 117 -12.16 -34.20 2.26
CA ASP A 117 -12.84 -34.73 1.06
C ASP A 117 -13.51 -36.09 1.33
N THR A 118 -13.23 -36.70 2.49
CA THR A 118 -13.87 -37.91 3.00
C THR A 118 -15.31 -37.67 3.50
N GLN A 119 -15.69 -36.44 3.90
CA GLN A 119 -17.05 -36.14 4.40
C GLN A 119 -18.06 -35.75 3.31
N GLN A 120 -17.60 -35.30 2.13
CA GLN A 120 -18.53 -34.99 1.03
C GLN A 120 -19.09 -36.26 0.37
N GLN A 121 -18.36 -37.38 0.35
CA GLN A 121 -18.87 -38.64 -0.22
C GLN A 121 -19.89 -39.36 0.68
N ALA A 122 -19.90 -39.11 2.00
CA ALA A 122 -20.87 -39.72 2.90
C ALA A 122 -22.29 -39.11 2.77
N MET A 123 -22.41 -37.80 2.50
CA MET A 123 -23.71 -37.15 2.39
C MET A 123 -24.46 -37.44 1.06
N PHE A 124 -23.75 -37.85 0.00
CA PHE A 124 -24.42 -38.25 -1.25
C PHE A 124 -24.94 -39.70 -1.24
N ALA A 125 -24.54 -40.52 -0.25
CA ALA A 125 -25.01 -41.90 -0.12
C ALA A 125 -26.31 -42.03 0.67
N GLU A 126 -26.55 -41.20 1.70
CA GLU A 126 -27.77 -41.25 2.52
C GLU A 126 -29.01 -40.61 1.87
N VAL A 127 -28.85 -39.85 0.78
CA VAL A 127 -29.99 -39.27 0.04
C VAL A 127 -30.58 -40.25 -0.98
N ASN A 128 -29.87 -41.35 -1.29
CA ASN A 128 -30.30 -42.36 -2.27
C ASN A 128 -30.56 -43.75 -1.66
N SER A 129 -30.87 -43.83 -0.35
CA SER A 129 -31.39 -45.06 0.29
C SER A 129 -32.79 -44.84 0.86
#